data_AF-A0ABD2D9Q5-F1
#
_entry.id   AF-A0ABD2D9Q5-F1
#
_cell.length_a   1.000
_cell.length_b   1.000
_cell.length_c   1.000
_cell.angle_alpha   90.00
_cell.angle_beta   90.00
_cell.angle_gamma   90.00
#
_symmetry.space_group_name_H-M   'P 1'
#
loop_
_entity.id
_entity.type
_entity.pdbx_description
1 polymer ?
#
loop_
_entity_poly.entity_id
_entity_poly.type
_entity_poly.pdbx_seq_one_letter_code
_entity_poly.pdbx_strand_id
1 'polypeptide(L)'
;VSIRGIQEEAPPDAQLTRLDNMLLAEGVSRPEKRGRGGLAAVASTATPGGCPNDNSIEHSDYRAKLSQIRQIYHSELEKYEQACHEFTTHVTNLLREQSRMRPVSPKEIERMVGIIHSKFSAIQMQLKQSTCEAVMTLRSRFLDARRKRRNFSKQATEVLNEYFYSHLSNPYPSEEAKEELARKGGITVSQVSNWFGNKRIRYKKNMRKFQEEATIYTGKRATDTSEVGVPGNHASCPSTPSS
;
A
#
# COMPACT_ATOMS: atom_id res chain seq x y z
N VAL A 1 15.67 -39.01 41.79
CA VAL A 1 15.32 -37.74 42.47
C VAL A 1 14.96 -36.72 41.40
N SER A 2 13.72 -36.19 41.47
CA SER A 2 13.13 -35.00 40.80
C SER A 2 13.31 -34.82 39.28
N ILE A 3 12.31 -34.89 38.39
CA ILE A 3 11.00 -34.20 38.28
C ILE A 3 11.05 -32.69 38.55
N ARG A 4 11.05 -31.91 37.46
CA ARG A 4 10.43 -30.57 37.23
C ARG A 4 10.92 -30.10 35.86
N GLY A 5 10.10 -30.05 34.82
CA GLY A 5 9.09 -29.00 34.57
C GLY A 5 9.50 -28.32 33.26
N ILE A 6 8.68 -27.80 32.35
CA ILE A 6 7.26 -27.49 32.31
C ILE A 6 6.88 -27.53 30.82
N GLN A 7 5.65 -27.92 30.58
CA GLN A 7 4.90 -27.82 29.34
C GLN A 7 4.92 -26.37 28.83
N GLU A 8 5.74 -26.07 27.82
CA GLU A 8 5.58 -24.85 27.02
C GLU A 8 4.95 -25.28 25.69
N GLU A 9 3.63 -25.45 25.71
CA GLU A 9 2.80 -25.29 24.51
C GLU A 9 3.08 -23.87 24.01
N ALA A 10 4.00 -23.77 23.05
CA ALA A 10 4.36 -22.51 22.43
C ALA A 10 3.09 -21.89 21.83
N PRO A 11 2.81 -20.60 22.08
CA PRO A 11 1.61 -19.96 21.55
C PRO A 11 1.61 -20.10 20.01
N PRO A 12 0.45 -20.25 19.36
CA PRO A 12 0.36 -20.31 17.92
C PRO A 12 1.14 -19.14 17.32
N ASP A 13 2.10 -19.49 16.45
CA ASP A 13 3.15 -18.61 15.97
C ASP A 13 2.54 -17.31 15.41
N ALA A 14 2.58 -16.23 16.19
CA ALA A 14 1.84 -14.98 15.91
C ALA A 14 2.23 -14.38 14.55
N GLN A 15 3.45 -14.67 14.10
CA GLN A 15 3.95 -14.32 12.78
C GLN A 15 3.24 -15.10 11.67
N LEU A 16 3.00 -16.40 11.84
CA LEU A 16 2.27 -17.24 10.90
C LEU A 16 0.83 -16.74 10.74
N THR A 17 0.13 -16.46 11.84
CA THR A 17 -1.23 -15.91 11.82
C THR A 17 -1.28 -14.54 11.13
N ARG A 18 -0.28 -13.68 11.36
CA ARG A 18 -0.17 -12.39 10.67
C ARG A 18 -0.02 -12.55 9.15
N LEU A 19 0.82 -13.51 8.72
CA LEU A 19 1.01 -13.81 7.30
C LEU A 19 -0.26 -14.38 6.67
N ASP A 20 -0.96 -15.26 7.36
CA ASP A 20 -2.24 -15.79 6.91
C ASP A 20 -3.28 -14.70 6.70
N ASN A 21 -3.41 -13.77 7.66
CA ASN A 21 -4.31 -12.63 7.53
C ASN A 21 -3.92 -11.72 6.34
N MET A 22 -2.63 -11.55 6.08
CA MET A 22 -2.14 -10.77 4.94
C MET A 22 -2.48 -11.44 3.60
N LEU A 23 -2.25 -12.74 3.49
CA LEU A 23 -2.59 -13.51 2.28
C LEU A 23 -4.10 -13.61 2.08
N LEU A 24 -4.90 -13.74 3.14
CA LEU A 24 -6.36 -13.71 3.08
C LEU A 24 -6.89 -12.37 2.56
N ALA A 25 -6.35 -11.25 3.06
CA ALA A 25 -6.76 -9.91 2.63
C ALA A 25 -6.51 -9.66 1.13
N GLU A 26 -5.43 -10.25 0.61
CA GLU A 26 -5.04 -10.16 -0.80
C GLU A 26 -5.67 -11.28 -1.65
N GLY A 27 -6.55 -12.10 -1.06
CA GLY A 27 -7.26 -13.21 -1.71
C GLY A 27 -6.35 -14.34 -2.21
N VAL A 28 -5.15 -14.44 -1.65
CA VAL A 28 -4.13 -15.45 -1.97
C VAL A 28 -4.33 -16.73 -1.18
N SER A 29 -4.68 -16.61 0.10
CA SER A 29 -5.13 -17.74 0.89
C SER A 29 -6.65 -17.85 0.81
N ARG A 30 -7.16 -19.08 0.70
CA ARG A 30 -8.61 -19.32 0.84
C ARG A 30 -8.97 -19.27 2.32
N PRO A 31 -10.14 -18.74 2.69
CA PRO A 31 -10.69 -19.03 4.01
C PRO A 31 -10.86 -20.55 4.07
N GLU A 32 -10.19 -21.20 5.01
CA GLU A 32 -10.43 -22.62 5.28
C GLU A 32 -11.93 -22.80 5.54
N LYS A 33 -12.58 -23.53 4.63
CA LYS A 33 -14.00 -23.82 4.67
C LYS A 33 -14.25 -24.75 5.86
N ARG A 34 -14.53 -24.17 7.02
CA ARG A 34 -15.36 -24.85 8.01
C ARG A 34 -16.78 -24.96 7.44
N GLY A 35 -17.01 -26.04 6.70
CA GLY A 35 -18.32 -26.63 6.45
C GLY A 35 -19.34 -25.82 5.64
N ARG A 36 -19.61 -26.34 4.43
CA ARG A 36 -20.93 -26.41 3.79
C ARG A 36 -21.45 -25.14 3.06
N GLY A 37 -21.51 -25.28 1.72
CA GLY A 37 -22.65 -24.78 0.92
C GLY A 37 -22.53 -23.42 0.25
N GLY A 38 -22.44 -23.43 -1.08
CA GLY A 38 -23.20 -22.52 -1.95
C GLY A 38 -22.63 -21.14 -2.31
N LEU A 39 -22.43 -20.96 -3.62
CA LEU A 39 -22.67 -19.72 -4.40
C LEU A 39 -21.70 -18.55 -4.15
N ALA A 40 -21.30 -17.73 -5.12
CA ALA A 40 -21.40 -17.73 -6.57
C ALA A 40 -20.32 -16.74 -7.04
N ALA A 41 -19.79 -16.96 -8.24
CA ALA A 41 -18.92 -16.00 -8.91
C ALA A 41 -19.67 -14.66 -9.05
N VAL A 42 -19.20 -13.63 -8.35
CA VAL A 42 -19.62 -12.25 -8.61
C VAL A 42 -18.82 -11.72 -9.79
N ALA A 43 -19.24 -12.11 -10.99
CA ALA A 43 -18.91 -11.43 -12.21
C ALA A 43 -19.46 -9.99 -12.10
N SER A 44 -18.57 -9.02 -11.92
CA SER A 44 -18.94 -7.61 -11.91
C SER A 44 -19.22 -7.16 -13.34
N THR A 45 -20.47 -6.78 -13.55
CA THR A 45 -21.08 -6.19 -14.74
C THR A 45 -20.28 -4.99 -15.28
N ALA A 46 -19.95 -5.05 -16.56
CA ALA A 46 -19.35 -3.94 -17.30
C ALA A 46 -20.41 -2.88 -17.64
N THR A 47 -20.09 -1.62 -17.37
CA THR A 47 -20.83 -0.44 -17.88
C THR A 47 -20.07 0.11 -19.10
N PRO A 48 -20.70 0.35 -20.25
CA PRO A 48 -20.02 0.86 -21.44
C PRO A 48 -20.03 2.40 -21.43
N GLY A 49 -18.84 3.02 -21.49
CA GLY A 49 -18.74 4.47 -21.71
C GLY A 49 -17.53 5.12 -21.01
N GLY A 50 -16.37 5.04 -21.64
CA GLY A 50 -15.17 5.78 -21.23
C GLY A 50 -13.95 5.32 -22.01
N CYS A 51 -13.26 6.26 -22.67
CA CYS A 51 -12.12 6.06 -23.56
C CYS A 51 -11.10 5.03 -23.01
N PRO A 52 -10.75 3.96 -23.76
CA PRO A 52 -9.78 2.95 -23.36
C PRO A 52 -8.39 3.35 -23.92
N ASN A 53 -7.26 3.26 -23.23
CA ASN A 53 -6.58 1.98 -23.16
C ASN A 53 -5.38 1.88 -22.20
N ASP A 54 -4.87 2.94 -21.57
CA ASP A 54 -3.61 2.81 -20.82
C ASP A 54 -3.81 2.19 -19.41
N ASN A 55 -4.81 2.69 -18.68
CA ASN A 55 -5.11 2.22 -17.32
C ASN A 55 -5.80 0.84 -17.26
N SER A 56 -6.43 0.40 -18.35
CA SER A 56 -7.15 -0.88 -18.39
C SER A 56 -6.18 -2.05 -18.54
N ILE A 57 -5.15 -1.86 -19.38
CA ILE A 57 -4.08 -2.83 -19.61
C ILE A 57 -3.24 -2.99 -18.33
N GLU A 58 -2.81 -1.88 -17.69
CA GLU A 58 -2.07 -1.94 -16.42
C GLU A 58 -2.84 -2.68 -15.31
N HIS A 59 -4.17 -2.54 -15.27
CA HIS A 59 -5.02 -3.21 -14.30
C HIS A 59 -5.26 -4.70 -14.62
N SER A 60 -5.34 -5.04 -15.92
CA SER A 60 -5.36 -6.42 -16.41
C SER A 60 -4.06 -7.13 -16.04
N ASP A 61 -2.92 -6.50 -16.27
CA ASP A 61 -1.59 -7.06 -15.98
C ASP A 61 -1.36 -7.23 -14.48
N TYR A 62 -1.77 -6.27 -13.66
CA TYR A 62 -1.72 -6.41 -12.20
C TYR A 62 -2.57 -7.60 -11.73
N ARG A 63 -3.80 -7.74 -12.23
CA ARG A 63 -4.68 -8.87 -11.89
C ARG A 63 -4.11 -10.21 -12.36
N ALA A 64 -3.56 -10.27 -13.57
CA ALA A 64 -2.93 -11.48 -14.11
C ALA A 64 -1.71 -11.88 -13.27
N LYS A 65 -0.82 -10.94 -12.94
CA LYS A 65 0.35 -11.19 -12.08
C LYS A 65 -0.06 -11.59 -10.66
N LEU A 66 -1.08 -10.96 -10.09
CA LEU A 66 -1.60 -11.37 -8.78
C LEU A 66 -2.16 -12.80 -8.85
N SER A 67 -2.92 -13.14 -9.89
CA SER A 67 -3.42 -14.50 -10.12
C SER A 67 -2.29 -15.51 -10.25
N GLN A 68 -1.19 -15.15 -10.92
CA GLN A 68 -0.02 -16.00 -11.03
C GLN A 68 0.64 -16.26 -9.67
N ILE A 69 0.80 -15.22 -8.83
CA ILE A 69 1.32 -15.38 -7.46
C ILE A 69 0.42 -16.33 -6.66
N ARG A 70 -0.91 -16.20 -6.78
CA ARG A 70 -1.87 -17.10 -6.12
C ARG A 70 -1.71 -18.55 -6.55
N GLN A 71 -1.58 -18.78 -7.86
CA GLN A 71 -1.43 -20.12 -8.41
C GLN A 71 -0.11 -20.77 -7.95
N ILE A 72 0.99 -20.02 -7.96
CA ILE A 72 2.29 -20.51 -7.46
C ILE A 72 2.19 -20.86 -5.99
N TYR A 73 1.64 -19.97 -5.16
CA TYR A 73 1.47 -20.22 -3.73
C TYR A 73 0.69 -21.52 -3.46
N HIS A 74 -0.47 -21.70 -4.10
CA HIS A 74 -1.27 -22.91 -3.90
C HIS A 74 -0.58 -24.17 -4.42
N SER A 75 0.09 -24.11 -5.57
CA SER A 75 0.80 -25.26 -6.11
C SER A 75 1.98 -25.67 -5.22
N GLU A 76 2.75 -24.70 -4.73
CA GLU A 76 3.87 -24.98 -3.82
C GLU A 76 3.38 -25.47 -2.45
N LEU A 77 2.28 -24.91 -1.95
CA LEU A 77 1.66 -25.36 -0.69
C LEU A 77 1.20 -26.81 -0.79
N GLU A 78 0.53 -27.20 -1.87
CA GLU A 78 0.06 -28.58 -2.09
C GLU A 78 1.22 -29.58 -2.17
N LYS A 79 2.28 -29.25 -2.94
CA LYS A 79 3.50 -30.09 -3.00
C LYS A 79 4.14 -30.26 -1.63
N TYR A 80 4.20 -29.16 -0.88
CA TYR A 80 4.76 -29.14 0.46
C TYR A 80 3.93 -29.96 1.45
N GLU A 81 2.60 -29.83 1.44
CA GLU A 81 1.68 -30.61 2.28
C GLU A 81 1.78 -32.11 1.96
N GLN A 82 1.85 -32.47 0.67
CA GLN A 82 2.03 -33.84 0.23
C GLN A 82 3.37 -34.42 0.73
N ALA A 83 4.48 -33.70 0.53
CA ALA A 83 5.79 -34.12 1.01
C ALA A 83 5.84 -34.26 2.54
N CYS A 84 5.17 -33.35 3.26
CA CYS A 84 5.02 -33.41 4.71
C CYS A 84 4.28 -34.67 5.15
N HIS A 85 3.16 -34.99 4.49
CA HIS A 85 2.37 -36.17 4.79
C HIS A 85 3.14 -37.46 4.50
N GLU A 86 3.78 -37.56 3.34
CA GLU A 86 4.57 -38.73 2.93
C GLU A 86 5.74 -38.97 3.88
N PHE A 87 6.51 -37.92 4.20
CA PHE A 87 7.65 -38.03 5.09
C PHE A 87 7.23 -38.44 6.51
N THR A 88 6.19 -37.80 7.05
CA THR A 88 5.68 -38.11 8.39
C THR A 88 5.17 -39.55 8.46
N THR A 89 4.44 -40.00 7.43
CA THR A 89 3.96 -41.38 7.32
C THR A 89 5.12 -42.37 7.24
N HIS A 90 6.12 -42.08 6.42
CA HIS A 90 7.30 -42.94 6.27
C HIS A 90 8.07 -43.08 7.58
N VAL A 91 8.35 -41.96 8.27
CA VAL A 91 9.04 -41.98 9.57
C VAL A 91 8.21 -42.73 10.62
N THR A 92 6.90 -42.50 10.66
CA THR A 92 6.02 -43.19 11.63
C THR A 92 6.01 -44.69 11.40
N ASN A 93 5.93 -45.15 10.14
CA ASN A 93 5.97 -46.57 9.80
C ASN A 93 7.33 -47.18 10.15
N LEU A 94 8.43 -46.48 9.84
CA LEU A 94 9.77 -46.93 10.18
C LEU A 94 9.96 -47.11 11.69
N LEU A 95 9.53 -46.12 12.49
CA LEU A 95 9.63 -46.19 13.95
C LEU A 95 8.76 -47.31 14.55
N ARG A 96 7.58 -47.57 13.96
CA ARG A 96 6.73 -48.71 14.35
C ARG A 96 7.41 -50.04 14.07
N GLU A 97 8.02 -50.24 12.91
CA GLU A 97 8.74 -51.48 12.61
C GLU A 97 9.98 -51.66 13.50
N GLN A 98 10.74 -50.58 13.76
CA GLN A 98 11.87 -50.62 14.69
C GLN A 98 11.47 -51.01 16.12
N SER A 99 10.27 -50.59 16.56
CA SER A 99 9.74 -50.93 17.89
C SER A 99 9.54 -52.43 18.13
N ARG A 100 9.51 -53.25 17.06
CA ARG A 100 9.35 -54.70 17.14
C ARG A 100 10.65 -55.42 17.52
N MET A 101 11.80 -54.83 17.21
CA MET A 101 13.12 -55.43 17.49
C MET A 101 13.83 -54.78 18.68
N ARG A 102 13.47 -53.54 19.02
CA ARG A 102 13.98 -52.80 20.17
C ARG A 102 12.81 -52.08 20.85
N PRO A 103 12.77 -51.96 22.20
CA PRO A 103 11.74 -51.17 22.87
C PRO A 103 11.86 -49.69 22.45
N VAL A 104 10.96 -49.23 21.59
CA VAL A 104 10.76 -47.80 21.27
C VAL A 104 9.47 -47.37 21.94
N SER A 105 9.54 -46.40 22.85
CA SER A 105 8.35 -45.92 23.56
C SER A 105 7.44 -45.13 22.61
N PRO A 106 6.11 -45.27 22.70
CA PRO A 106 5.18 -44.43 21.93
C PRO A 106 5.44 -42.92 22.07
N LYS A 107 5.88 -42.49 23.26
CA LYS A 107 6.24 -41.09 23.54
C LYS A 107 7.44 -40.59 22.73
N GLU A 108 8.34 -41.50 22.34
CA GLU A 108 9.49 -41.16 21.51
C GLU A 108 9.09 -40.97 20.05
N ILE A 109 8.16 -41.80 19.55
CA ILE A 109 7.56 -41.65 18.22
C ILE A 109 6.84 -40.30 18.12
N GLU A 110 6.02 -39.97 19.11
CA GLU A 110 5.33 -38.67 19.18
C GLU A 110 6.32 -37.49 19.19
N ARG A 111 7.43 -37.60 19.94
CA ARG A 111 8.46 -36.55 19.97
C ARG A 111 9.12 -36.36 18.60
N MET A 112 9.47 -37.45 17.91
CA MET A 112 10.08 -37.36 16.58
C MET A 112 9.11 -36.76 15.55
N VAL A 113 7.85 -37.18 15.56
CA VAL A 113 6.80 -36.59 14.71
C VAL A 113 6.59 -35.11 15.04
N GLY A 114 6.65 -34.72 16.31
CA GLY A 114 6.59 -33.32 16.74
C GLY A 114 7.74 -32.47 16.19
N ILE A 115 8.97 -32.99 16.21
CA ILE A 115 10.14 -32.31 15.61
C ILE A 115 9.93 -32.10 14.10
N ILE A 116 9.39 -33.11 13.43
CA ILE A 116 9.08 -33.07 12.00
C ILE A 116 8.05 -31.97 11.71
N HIS A 117 6.93 -31.94 12.44
CA HIS A 117 5.94 -30.88 12.30
C HIS A 117 6.49 -29.48 12.58
N SER A 118 7.40 -29.34 13.55
CA SER A 118 8.06 -28.05 13.82
C SER A 118 8.92 -27.57 12.64
N LYS A 119 9.71 -28.46 12.02
CA LYS A 119 10.50 -28.14 10.83
C LYS A 119 9.61 -27.78 9.64
N PHE A 120 8.53 -28.52 9.47
CA PHE A 120 7.53 -28.24 8.48
C PHE A 120 6.90 -26.85 8.70
N SER A 121 6.40 -26.54 9.89
CA SER A 121 5.84 -25.22 10.22
C SER A 121 6.80 -24.07 9.84
N ALA A 122 8.11 -24.22 10.05
CA ALA A 122 9.10 -23.22 9.64
C ALA A 122 9.19 -23.03 8.11
N ILE A 123 9.13 -24.12 7.33
CA ILE A 123 9.12 -24.05 5.86
C ILE A 123 7.82 -23.42 5.36
N GLN A 124 6.68 -23.79 5.95
CA GLN A 124 5.38 -23.20 5.62
C GLN A 124 5.37 -21.68 5.91
N MET A 125 5.99 -21.25 7.01
CA MET A 125 6.18 -19.84 7.30
C MET A 125 7.02 -19.14 6.23
N GLN A 126 8.13 -19.74 5.78
CA GLN A 126 8.96 -19.18 4.71
C GLN A 126 8.19 -19.03 3.39
N LEU A 127 7.38 -20.02 3.02
CA LEU A 127 6.53 -19.96 1.82
C LEU A 127 5.52 -18.81 1.90
N LYS A 128 4.85 -18.65 3.05
CA LYS A 128 3.89 -17.56 3.26
C LYS A 128 4.59 -16.19 3.26
N GLN A 129 5.77 -16.09 3.87
CA GLN A 129 6.57 -14.87 3.90
C GLN A 129 6.99 -14.42 2.49
N SER A 130 7.57 -15.31 1.68
CA SER A 130 7.99 -14.98 0.31
C SER A 130 6.81 -14.59 -0.58
N THR A 131 5.66 -15.23 -0.38
CA THR A 131 4.42 -14.89 -1.09
C THR A 131 3.92 -13.50 -0.72
N CYS A 132 3.90 -13.15 0.58
CA CYS A 132 3.55 -11.80 1.05
C CYS A 132 4.47 -10.74 0.46
N GLU A 133 5.78 -10.99 0.43
CA GLU A 133 6.77 -10.08 -0.16
C GLU A 133 6.55 -9.87 -1.66
N ALA A 134 6.23 -10.94 -2.39
CA ALA A 134 5.89 -10.86 -3.82
C ALA A 134 4.64 -9.99 -4.04
N VAL A 135 3.59 -10.16 -3.23
CA VAL A 135 2.37 -9.35 -3.31
C VAL A 135 2.65 -7.88 -2.98
N MET A 136 3.41 -7.60 -1.92
CA MET A 136 3.75 -6.23 -1.53
C MET A 136 4.59 -5.54 -2.60
N THR A 137 5.55 -6.26 -3.21
CA THR A 137 6.36 -5.77 -4.32
C THR A 137 5.49 -5.45 -5.55
N LEU A 138 4.54 -6.34 -5.88
CA LEU A 138 3.61 -6.12 -6.98
C LEU A 138 2.72 -4.89 -6.70
N ARG A 139 2.21 -4.75 -5.47
CA ARG A 139 1.39 -3.59 -5.05
C ARG A 139 2.16 -2.29 -5.15
N SER A 140 3.42 -2.25 -4.70
CA SER A 140 4.29 -1.08 -4.80
C SER A 140 4.51 -0.66 -6.26
N ARG A 141 4.84 -1.62 -7.14
CA ARG A 141 5.08 -1.34 -8.56
C ARG A 141 3.88 -0.78 -9.32
N PHE A 142 2.67 -1.25 -9.02
CA PHE A 142 1.47 -0.90 -9.81
C PHE A 142 0.56 0.13 -9.12
N LEU A 143 0.34 0.02 -7.80
CA LEU A 143 -0.60 0.87 -7.08
C LEU A 143 0.04 2.11 -6.47
N ASP A 144 1.27 2.01 -5.95
CA ASP A 144 1.97 3.18 -5.38
C ASP A 144 2.54 4.09 -6.50
N ALA A 145 3.03 3.51 -7.59
CA ALA A 145 3.39 4.26 -8.80
C ALA A 145 2.19 5.04 -9.37
N ARG A 146 1.00 4.42 -9.36
CA ARG A 146 -0.25 5.07 -9.77
C ARG A 146 -0.70 6.17 -8.80
N ARG A 147 -0.53 5.97 -7.49
CA ARG A 147 -0.78 7.02 -6.47
C ARG A 147 0.16 8.21 -6.67
N LYS A 148 1.42 7.96 -7.04
CA LYS A 148 2.40 9.00 -7.38
C LYS A 148 2.03 9.77 -8.66
N ARG A 149 1.45 9.12 -9.68
CA ARG A 149 0.86 9.78 -10.86
C ARG A 149 -0.44 10.57 -10.56
N ARG A 150 -1.16 10.28 -9.47
CA ARG A 150 -2.42 10.94 -9.11
C ARG A 150 -2.27 12.22 -8.28
N ASN A 151 -1.14 12.39 -7.60
CA ASN A 151 -0.89 13.60 -6.82
C ASN A 151 -0.26 14.67 -7.71
N PHE A 152 -0.72 15.92 -7.59
CA PHE A 152 -0.06 17.04 -8.24
C PHE A 152 1.34 17.25 -7.66
N SER A 153 2.23 17.84 -8.48
CA SER A 153 3.54 18.27 -8.00
C SER A 153 3.39 19.28 -6.87
N LYS A 154 4.46 19.44 -6.07
CA LYS A 154 4.48 20.43 -4.98
C LYS A 154 4.20 21.84 -5.53
N GLN A 155 4.86 22.20 -6.63
CA GLN A 155 4.66 23.46 -7.35
C GLN A 155 3.21 23.65 -7.80
N ALA A 156 2.62 22.66 -8.47
CA ALA A 156 1.22 22.73 -8.91
C ALA A 156 0.26 22.92 -7.73
N THR A 157 0.51 22.20 -6.63
CA THR A 157 -0.30 22.30 -5.41
C THR A 157 -0.16 23.68 -4.75
N GLU A 158 1.05 24.24 -4.72
CA GLU A 158 1.32 25.58 -4.19
C GLU A 158 0.61 26.66 -4.99
N VAL A 159 0.74 26.65 -6.32
CA VAL A 159 0.06 27.61 -7.22
C VAL A 159 -1.47 27.58 -7.04
N LEU A 160 -2.06 26.38 -6.94
CA LEU A 160 -3.50 26.22 -6.74
C LEU A 160 -3.96 26.68 -5.36
N ASN A 161 -3.22 26.33 -4.29
CA ASN A 161 -3.52 26.76 -2.93
C ASN A 161 -3.36 28.27 -2.75
N GLU A 162 -2.31 28.87 -3.32
CA GLU A 162 -2.06 30.31 -3.26
C GLU A 162 -3.23 31.10 -3.85
N TYR A 163 -3.71 30.70 -5.03
CA TYR A 163 -4.88 31.32 -5.64
C TYR A 163 -6.14 31.10 -4.80
N PHE A 164 -6.38 29.88 -4.33
CA PHE A 164 -7.56 29.54 -3.55
C PHE A 164 -7.65 30.35 -2.25
N TYR A 165 -6.55 30.49 -1.51
CA TYR A 165 -6.54 31.21 -0.24
C TYR A 165 -6.51 32.74 -0.41
N SER A 166 -5.93 33.26 -1.50
CA SER A 166 -6.03 34.70 -1.84
C SER A 166 -7.42 35.10 -2.31
N HIS A 167 -8.21 34.15 -2.85
CA HIS A 167 -9.57 34.38 -3.34
C HIS A 167 -10.61 33.62 -2.49
N LEU A 168 -10.39 33.54 -1.18
CA LEU A 168 -11.21 32.72 -0.28
C LEU A 168 -12.68 33.17 -0.21
N SER A 169 -12.94 34.45 -0.42
CA SER A 169 -14.29 35.03 -0.51
C SER A 169 -15.05 34.57 -1.77
N ASN A 170 -14.33 34.33 -2.87
CA ASN A 170 -14.90 33.86 -4.14
C ASN A 170 -13.93 32.94 -4.91
N PRO A 171 -13.77 31.67 -4.50
CA PRO A 171 -12.77 30.75 -5.08
C PRO A 171 -13.28 30.09 -6.37
N TYR A 172 -13.66 30.92 -7.34
CA TYR A 172 -14.16 30.55 -8.66
C TYR A 172 -13.30 31.27 -9.73
N PRO A 173 -12.15 30.67 -10.14
CA PRO A 173 -11.31 31.26 -11.18
C PRO A 173 -12.07 31.37 -12.51
N SER A 174 -11.87 32.48 -13.22
CA SER A 174 -12.29 32.65 -14.61
C SER A 174 -11.57 31.67 -15.54
N GLU A 175 -12.02 31.51 -16.79
CA GLU A 175 -11.34 30.61 -17.74
C GLU A 175 -9.89 31.02 -17.98
N GLU A 176 -9.63 32.30 -18.19
CA GLU A 176 -8.26 32.84 -18.32
C GLU A 176 -7.41 32.54 -17.08
N ALA A 177 -7.96 32.70 -15.87
CA ALA A 177 -7.25 32.37 -14.64
C ALA A 177 -6.96 30.87 -14.52
N LYS A 178 -7.87 29.99 -14.99
CA LYS A 178 -7.62 28.55 -15.00
C LYS A 178 -6.52 28.16 -15.99
N GLU A 179 -6.47 28.80 -17.16
CA GLU A 179 -5.40 28.62 -18.15
C GLU A 179 -4.04 28.99 -17.56
N GLU A 180 -3.97 30.12 -16.87
CA GLU A 180 -2.72 30.57 -16.25
C GLU A 180 -2.28 29.66 -15.08
N LEU A 181 -3.23 29.19 -14.25
CA LEU A 181 -2.95 28.23 -13.19
C LEU A 181 -2.50 26.87 -13.75
N ALA A 182 -3.11 26.42 -14.85
CA ALA A 182 -2.74 25.22 -15.57
C ALA A 182 -1.29 25.34 -16.10
N ARG A 183 -0.97 26.46 -16.74
CA ARG A 183 0.36 26.77 -17.26
C ARG A 183 1.42 26.82 -16.15
N LYS A 184 1.17 27.55 -15.06
CA LYS A 184 2.09 27.66 -13.91
C LYS A 184 2.27 26.34 -13.16
N GLY A 185 1.21 25.54 -13.05
CA GLY A 185 1.24 24.24 -12.39
C GLY A 185 1.72 23.09 -13.27
N GLY A 186 1.86 23.29 -14.59
CA GLY A 186 2.16 22.20 -15.52
C GLY A 186 1.07 21.11 -15.53
N ILE A 187 -0.20 21.51 -15.37
CA ILE A 187 -1.37 20.63 -15.35
C ILE A 187 -2.41 21.13 -16.36
N THR A 188 -3.46 20.36 -16.61
CA THR A 188 -4.52 20.74 -17.56
C THR A 188 -5.60 21.61 -16.92
N VAL A 189 -6.29 22.43 -17.72
CA VAL A 189 -7.42 23.27 -17.28
C VAL A 189 -8.54 22.45 -16.64
N SER A 190 -8.78 21.23 -17.13
CA SER A 190 -9.73 20.29 -16.54
C SER A 190 -9.30 19.82 -15.14
N GLN A 191 -8.00 19.54 -14.95
CA GLN A 191 -7.44 19.22 -13.64
C GLN A 191 -7.56 20.39 -12.65
N VAL A 192 -7.35 21.63 -13.10
CA VAL A 192 -7.58 22.85 -12.31
C VAL A 192 -9.05 22.93 -11.89
N SER A 193 -9.98 22.82 -12.83
CA SER A 193 -11.43 22.88 -12.57
C SER A 193 -11.89 21.85 -11.54
N ASN A 194 -11.45 20.60 -11.71
CA ASN A 194 -11.75 19.50 -10.79
C ASN A 194 -11.14 19.72 -9.40
N TRP A 195 -9.91 20.26 -9.33
CA TRP A 195 -9.26 20.57 -8.07
C TRP A 195 -10.01 21.63 -7.29
N PHE A 196 -10.39 22.74 -7.94
CA PHE A 196 -11.15 23.82 -7.28
C PHE A 196 -12.53 23.35 -6.80
N GLY A 197 -13.23 22.55 -7.60
CA GLY A 197 -14.50 21.92 -7.18
C GLY A 197 -14.33 21.08 -5.90
N ASN A 198 -13.34 20.19 -5.89
CA ASN A 198 -13.06 19.35 -4.73
C ASN A 198 -12.56 20.14 -3.52
N LYS A 199 -11.69 21.13 -3.71
CA LYS A 199 -11.13 21.97 -2.65
C LYS A 199 -12.23 22.77 -1.95
N ARG A 200 -13.17 23.37 -2.70
CA ARG A 200 -14.34 24.08 -2.12
C ARG A 200 -15.20 23.17 -1.25
N ILE A 201 -15.51 21.95 -1.71
CA ILE A 201 -16.31 20.99 -0.94
C ILE A 201 -15.60 20.61 0.36
N ARG A 202 -14.29 20.32 0.30
CA ARG A 202 -13.48 19.98 1.49
C ARG A 202 -13.38 21.13 2.46
N TYR A 203 -13.16 22.34 1.96
CA TYR A 203 -13.08 23.57 2.75
C TYR A 203 -14.38 23.79 3.51
N LYS A 204 -15.53 23.78 2.82
CA LYS A 204 -16.86 23.96 3.42
C LYS A 204 -17.18 22.93 4.50
N LYS A 205 -16.77 21.67 4.32
CA LYS A 205 -17.02 20.59 5.30
C LYS A 205 -16.15 20.68 6.55
N ASN A 206 -14.95 21.26 6.48
CA ASN A 206 -13.95 21.24 7.55
C ASN A 206 -13.35 22.63 7.81
N MET A 207 -14.20 23.65 7.93
CA MET A 207 -13.82 25.07 7.99
C MET A 207 -12.69 25.38 8.99
N ARG A 208 -12.76 24.86 10.23
CA ARG A 208 -11.75 25.16 11.27
C ARG A 208 -10.33 24.70 10.90
N LYS A 209 -10.17 23.49 10.35
CA LYS A 209 -8.85 22.92 10.00
C LYS A 209 -8.20 23.65 8.84
N PHE A 210 -8.99 24.09 7.86
CA PHE A 210 -8.45 24.78 6.70
C PHE A 210 -8.24 26.29 6.92
N GLN A 211 -8.77 26.85 8.01
CA GLN A 211 -8.45 28.22 8.42
C GLN A 211 -6.98 28.32 8.86
N GLU A 212 -6.47 27.31 9.58
CA GLU A 212 -5.06 27.21 9.97
C GLU A 212 -4.14 27.10 8.73
N GLU A 213 -4.52 26.30 7.73
CA GLU A 213 -3.79 26.24 6.46
C GLU A 213 -3.80 27.58 5.72
N ALA A 214 -4.92 28.31 5.72
CA ALA A 214 -5.00 29.63 5.11
C ALA A 214 -4.04 30.62 5.79
N THR A 215 -3.98 30.61 7.13
CA THR A 215 -3.05 31.45 7.92
C THR A 215 -1.59 31.18 7.56
N ILE A 216 -1.21 29.92 7.33
CA ILE A 216 0.15 29.53 6.91
C ILE A 216 0.49 30.11 5.53
N TYR A 217 -0.44 30.03 4.57
CA TYR A 217 -0.22 30.57 3.23
C TYR A 217 -0.20 32.09 3.18
N THR A 218 -1.01 32.77 4.01
CA THR A 218 -0.94 34.23 4.15
C THR A 218 0.33 34.69 4.87
N GLY A 219 0.81 33.92 5.85
CA GLY A 219 2.05 34.22 6.58
C GLY A 219 3.31 34.08 5.72
N LYS A 220 3.36 33.06 4.83
CA LYS A 220 4.45 32.89 3.86
C LYS A 220 4.59 34.04 2.87
N ARG A 221 3.47 34.64 2.43
CA ARG A 221 3.54 35.83 1.56
C ARG A 221 4.17 37.02 2.27
N ALA A 222 3.85 37.23 3.55
CA ALA A 222 4.40 38.35 4.32
C ALA A 222 5.92 38.27 4.48
N THR A 223 6.46 37.06 4.67
CA THR A 223 7.93 36.84 4.74
C THR A 223 8.62 37.05 3.40
N ASP A 224 8.03 36.58 2.29
CA ASP A 224 8.61 36.76 0.94
C ASP A 224 8.57 38.23 0.46
N THR A 225 7.56 39.02 0.86
CA THR A 225 7.53 40.48 0.59
C THR A 225 8.51 41.30 1.43
N SER A 226 9.14 40.72 2.45
CA SER A 226 10.08 41.42 3.33
C SER A 226 11.53 41.42 2.80
N GLU A 227 11.84 40.61 1.78
CA GLU A 227 13.20 40.56 1.18
C GLU A 227 13.39 41.47 -0.04
N VAL A 228 12.35 42.19 -0.50
CA VAL A 228 12.48 43.22 -1.55
C VAL A 228 12.40 44.61 -0.92
N GLY A 229 13.36 44.91 -0.04
CA GLY A 229 13.57 46.21 0.60
C GLY A 229 14.71 46.98 -0.06
N VAL A 230 14.36 48.09 -0.71
CA VAL A 230 15.22 49.12 -1.32
C VAL A 230 16.33 49.64 -0.39
N PRO A 231 17.56 49.88 -0.88
CA PRO A 231 18.38 51.02 -0.47
C PRO A 231 18.50 51.98 -1.67
N GLY A 232 18.21 53.28 -1.62
CA GLY A 232 18.54 54.27 -0.61
C GLY A 232 19.06 55.48 -1.40
N ASN A 233 18.28 56.56 -1.45
CA ASN A 233 18.60 57.81 -2.14
C ASN A 233 19.92 58.41 -1.60
N HIS A 234 20.85 58.75 -2.50
CA HIS A 234 21.85 59.79 -2.26
C HIS A 234 21.87 60.74 -3.46
N ALA A 235 21.30 61.92 -3.27
CA ALA A 235 21.33 63.02 -4.22
C ALA A 235 22.72 63.69 -4.19
N SER A 236 23.29 63.96 -5.36
CA SER A 236 24.40 64.90 -5.54
C SER A 236 24.36 65.44 -6.97
N CYS A 237 24.13 66.75 -7.11
CA CYS A 237 24.30 67.51 -8.35
C CYS A 237 25.78 67.50 -8.79
N PRO A 238 26.09 67.73 -10.09
CA PRO A 238 26.61 69.07 -10.42
C PRO A 238 26.24 69.63 -11.81
N SER A 239 26.53 70.92 -11.89
CA SER A 239 26.43 71.98 -12.90
C SER A 239 26.82 71.67 -14.35
N THR A 240 26.18 72.41 -15.25
CA THR A 240 26.51 72.66 -16.67
C THR A 240 27.93 73.18 -16.89
N PRO A 241 28.43 73.11 -18.14
CA PRO A 241 28.84 74.36 -18.77
C PRO A 241 28.39 74.51 -20.23
N SER A 242 28.08 75.76 -20.59
CA SER A 242 28.06 76.27 -21.96
C SER A 242 29.48 76.45 -22.50
N SER A 243 29.71 76.07 -23.76
CA SER A 243 30.22 76.92 -24.86
C SER A 243 30.11 76.14 -26.16
#